data_AF-A0A8T1V352-F1
#
_entry.id   AF-A0A8T1V352-F1
#
_cell.length_a   1.000
_cell.length_b   1.000
_cell.length_c   1.000
_cell.angle_alpha   90.00
_cell.angle_beta   90.00
_cell.angle_gamma   90.00
#
_symmetry.space_group_name_H-M   'P 1'
#
loop_
_entity.id
_entity.type
_entity.pdbx_description
1 polymer ?
#
loop_
_entity_poly.entity_id
_entity_poly.type
_entity_poly.pdbx_seq_one_letter_code
_entity_poly.pdbx_strand_id
1 'polypeptide(L)'
;KRHCKARRTEYTPTVTISPFDGYIVFKDKQAVVFYTNDLSSTPPDSVLSGDNSRAIACVHGLCPIRRWTGSEIMHRTTFMLPALVAAYNLAMNAVDHVDQRQSTNLTRRKEIRLTMSMLAWALDLCALNAFELSRKVQPVGTASVSVREFKRRLAEALTSPTLQQRQHSNGVSKRKRVQSLVSAVGNIGSGHILTPNSTTNS
;
A
#
# COMPACT_ATOMS: atom_id res chain seq x y z
N LYS A 1 -48.92 -3.19 0.70
CA LYS A 1 -48.42 -4.50 1.17
C LYS A 1 -47.38 -4.24 2.26
N ARG A 2 -47.65 -4.60 3.52
CA ARG A 2 -46.69 -4.43 4.63
C ARG A 2 -45.64 -5.55 4.53
N HIS A 3 -44.36 -5.19 4.41
CA HIS A 3 -43.27 -6.17 4.51
C HIS A 3 -43.25 -6.77 5.92
N CYS A 4 -43.27 -8.09 6.02
CA CYS A 4 -43.12 -8.80 7.28
C CYS A 4 -41.74 -8.47 7.88
N LYS A 5 -41.69 -8.09 9.16
CA LYS A 5 -40.42 -7.85 9.87
C LYS A 5 -39.56 -9.12 9.81
N ALA A 6 -38.29 -8.97 9.43
CA ALA A 6 -37.35 -10.08 9.38
C ALA A 6 -37.31 -10.81 10.74
N ARG A 7 -37.51 -12.13 10.72
CA ARG A 7 -37.35 -12.99 11.90
C ARG A 7 -35.91 -12.87 12.38
N ARG A 8 -35.73 -12.36 13.61
CA ARG A 8 -34.43 -12.36 14.29
C ARG A 8 -34.12 -13.81 14.66
N THR A 9 -33.16 -14.43 13.99
CA THR A 9 -32.58 -15.69 14.44
C THR A 9 -31.69 -15.40 15.64
N GLU A 10 -31.98 -16.05 16.76
CA GLU A 10 -31.14 -16.00 17.94
C GLU A 10 -29.82 -16.71 17.60
N TYR A 11 -28.74 -15.94 17.55
CA TYR A 11 -27.41 -16.47 17.29
C TYR A 11 -26.88 -17.05 18.59
N THR A 12 -26.84 -18.38 18.69
CA THR A 12 -26.15 -19.06 19.77
C THR A 12 -24.71 -19.33 19.31
N PRO A 13 -23.70 -18.60 19.81
CA PRO A 13 -22.32 -18.88 19.46
C PRO A 13 -21.94 -20.28 19.94
N THR A 14 -21.45 -21.12 19.04
CA THR A 14 -20.77 -22.35 19.42
C THR A 14 -19.38 -21.96 19.94
N VAL A 15 -19.23 -21.87 21.26
CA VAL A 15 -17.93 -21.60 21.88
C VAL A 15 -17.21 -22.93 22.05
N THR A 16 -16.15 -23.15 21.27
CA THR A 16 -15.27 -24.31 21.39
C THR A 16 -13.98 -23.86 22.07
N ILE A 17 -13.67 -24.42 23.24
CA ILE A 17 -12.42 -24.16 23.94
C ILE A 17 -11.31 -24.93 23.23
N SER A 18 -10.22 -24.25 22.87
CA SER A 18 -9.05 -24.92 22.26
C SER A 18 -8.34 -25.76 23.33
N PRO A 19 -7.91 -26.99 23.01
CA PRO A 19 -7.14 -27.81 23.96
C PRO A 19 -5.76 -27.22 24.30
N PHE A 20 -5.27 -26.28 23.47
CA PHE A 20 -3.96 -25.66 23.61
C PHE A 20 -4.09 -24.14 23.80
N ASP A 21 -5.00 -23.73 24.67
CA ASP A 21 -5.12 -22.33 25.08
C ASP A 21 -4.34 -22.02 26.36
N GLY A 22 -4.06 -20.73 26.54
CA GLY A 22 -3.36 -20.26 27.73
C GLY A 22 -2.97 -18.79 27.65
N TYR A 23 -2.26 -18.36 28.69
CA TYR A 23 -1.81 -16.99 28.83
C TYR A 23 -0.28 -16.91 28.77
N ILE A 24 0.21 -15.94 28.02
CA ILE A 24 1.63 -15.55 28.00
C ILE A 24 1.72 -14.18 28.64
N VAL A 25 2.40 -14.10 29.78
CA VAL A 25 2.69 -12.82 30.44
C VAL A 25 4.06 -12.34 29.99
N PHE A 26 4.11 -11.24 29.26
CA PHE A 26 5.34 -10.64 28.77
C PHE A 26 5.56 -9.29 29.45
N LYS A 27 6.71 -9.12 30.12
CA LYS A 27 7.07 -7.86 30.77
C LYS A 27 8.06 -7.10 29.91
N ASP A 28 7.64 -5.93 29.46
CA ASP A 28 8.53 -4.93 28.88
C ASP A 28 8.61 -3.70 29.80
N LYS A 29 8.25 -2.49 29.32
CA LYS A 29 8.00 -1.32 30.21
C LYS A 29 6.80 -1.56 31.12
N GLN A 30 5.79 -2.27 30.62
CA GLN A 30 4.62 -2.71 31.35
C GLN A 30 4.41 -4.21 31.11
N ALA A 31 3.71 -4.86 32.05
CA ALA A 31 3.29 -6.24 31.85
C ALA A 31 2.12 -6.28 30.86
N VAL A 32 2.26 -7.10 29.83
CA VAL A 32 1.25 -7.36 28.80
C VAL A 32 0.88 -8.82 28.88
N VAL A 33 -0.42 -9.10 28.91
CA VAL A 33 -0.95 -10.48 28.95
C VAL A 33 -1.53 -10.80 27.58
N PHE A 34 -1.01 -11.85 26.95
CA PHE A 34 -1.52 -12.40 25.71
C PHE A 34 -2.33 -13.64 26.03
N TYR A 35 -3.61 -13.66 25.67
CA TYR A 35 -4.37 -14.90 25.59
C TYR A 35 -4.20 -15.48 24.18
N THR A 36 -3.95 -16.78 24.09
CA THR A 36 -3.77 -17.48 22.83
C THR A 36 -4.40 -18.85 22.92
N ASN A 37 -4.93 -19.33 21.80
CA ASN A 37 -5.48 -20.66 21.61
C ASN A 37 -4.56 -21.56 20.75
N ASP A 38 -3.34 -21.09 20.50
CA ASP A 38 -2.36 -21.65 19.58
C ASP A 38 -1.04 -21.98 20.29
N LEU A 39 -1.11 -22.51 21.53
CA LEU A 39 0.06 -23.12 22.15
C LEU A 39 0.38 -24.45 21.46
N SER A 40 1.63 -24.89 21.53
CA SER A 40 2.02 -26.21 21.03
C SER A 40 1.57 -27.36 21.96
N SER A 41 1.41 -27.04 23.24
CA SER A 41 0.96 -27.96 24.29
C SER A 41 0.40 -27.19 25.49
N THR A 42 -0.46 -27.83 26.27
CA THR A 42 -0.95 -27.28 27.54
C THR A 42 0.21 -27.15 28.53
N PRO A 43 0.40 -25.98 29.18
CA PRO A 43 1.43 -25.82 30.19
C PRO A 43 1.25 -26.84 31.32
N PRO A 44 2.29 -27.61 31.70
CA PRO A 44 2.19 -28.61 32.76
C PRO A 44 1.96 -28.01 34.15
N ASP A 45 2.40 -26.78 34.37
CA ASP A 45 2.30 -26.07 35.64
C ASP A 45 1.58 -24.72 35.44
N SER A 46 0.97 -24.20 36.51
CA SER A 46 0.23 -22.94 36.48
C SER A 46 1.10 -21.72 36.15
N VAL A 47 2.38 -21.76 36.50
CA VAL A 47 3.37 -20.72 36.20
C VAL A 47 4.68 -21.37 35.82
N LEU A 48 5.16 -21.06 34.62
CA LEU A 48 6.46 -21.51 34.13
C LEU A 48 7.37 -20.30 33.90
N SER A 49 8.63 -20.42 34.30
CA SER A 49 9.66 -19.42 33.96
C SER A 49 9.94 -19.44 32.45
N GLY A 50 10.21 -18.28 31.86
CA GLY A 50 10.54 -18.15 30.44
C GLY A 50 11.82 -18.88 30.02
N ASP A 51 12.73 -19.15 30.95
CA ASP A 51 13.98 -19.88 30.70
C ASP A 51 13.77 -21.41 30.72
N ASN A 52 12.60 -21.88 31.12
CA ASN A 52 12.29 -23.31 31.14
C ASN A 52 12.10 -23.83 29.71
N SER A 53 12.84 -24.87 29.33
CA SER A 53 12.74 -25.51 28.02
C SER A 53 11.32 -25.95 27.67
N ARG A 54 10.53 -26.37 28.66
CA ARG A 54 9.11 -26.73 28.48
C ARG A 54 8.26 -25.51 28.17
N ALA A 55 8.49 -24.37 28.84
CA ALA A 55 7.78 -23.13 28.57
C ALA A 55 8.08 -22.64 27.15
N ILE A 56 9.36 -22.70 26.76
CA ILE A 56 9.82 -22.36 25.41
C ILE A 56 9.15 -23.26 24.38
N ALA A 57 9.09 -24.57 24.62
CA ALA A 57 8.41 -25.50 23.72
C ALA A 57 6.92 -25.17 23.57
N CYS A 58 6.22 -24.88 24.69
CA CYS A 58 4.78 -24.56 24.70
C CYS A 58 4.42 -23.35 23.81
N VAL A 59 5.33 -22.39 23.65
CA VAL A 59 5.10 -21.15 22.86
C VAL A 59 5.69 -21.20 21.45
N HIS A 60 5.94 -22.41 20.92
CA HIS A 60 6.58 -22.66 19.61
C HIS A 60 8.02 -22.16 19.51
N GLY A 61 8.71 -22.03 20.64
CA GLY A 61 10.08 -21.55 20.70
C GLY A 61 10.20 -20.04 20.88
N LEU A 62 11.44 -19.56 20.80
CA LEU A 62 11.77 -18.13 20.90
C LEU A 62 12.23 -17.59 19.56
N CYS A 63 11.79 -16.38 19.23
CA CYS A 63 12.16 -15.65 18.03
C CYS A 63 12.97 -14.39 18.40
N PRO A 64 14.11 -14.15 17.72
CA PRO A 64 14.90 -12.93 17.94
C PRO A 64 14.19 -11.72 17.31
N ILE A 65 13.87 -10.72 18.12
CA ILE A 65 13.40 -9.41 17.66
C ILE A 65 14.46 -8.36 17.95
N ARG A 66 14.78 -7.54 16.93
CA ARG A 66 15.67 -6.39 17.07
C ARG A 66 14.85 -5.13 17.32
N ARG A 67 15.08 -4.49 18.46
CA ARG A 67 14.38 -3.24 18.83
C ARG A 67 15.35 -2.19 19.35
N TRP A 68 14.97 -0.92 19.18
CA TRP A 68 15.62 0.20 19.86
C TRP A 68 15.27 0.13 21.35
N THR A 69 16.28 0.25 22.21
CA THR A 69 16.09 0.33 23.66
C THR A 69 16.54 1.69 24.17
N GLY A 70 15.75 2.28 25.07
CA GLY A 70 16.07 3.58 25.67
C GLY A 70 15.85 4.80 24.77
N SER A 71 16.28 5.98 25.25
CA SER A 71 16.22 7.26 24.53
C SER A 71 17.33 7.43 23.48
N GLU A 72 18.28 6.50 23.40
CA GLU A 72 19.42 6.60 22.49
C GLU A 72 19.17 5.81 21.19
N ILE A 73 19.04 6.55 20.10
CA ILE A 73 18.58 6.12 18.77
C ILE A 73 19.66 5.31 18.00
N MET A 74 20.77 4.89 18.64
CA MET A 74 21.96 4.42 17.89
C MET A 74 22.22 2.90 17.87
N HIS A 75 21.70 2.10 18.81
CA HIS A 75 21.85 0.64 18.75
C HIS A 75 20.55 -0.16 18.92
N ARG A 76 20.34 -1.14 18.02
CA ARG A 76 19.26 -2.14 18.14
C ARG A 76 19.76 -3.32 18.96
N THR A 77 19.12 -3.56 20.08
CA THR A 77 19.33 -4.75 20.93
C THR A 77 18.42 -5.90 20.48
N THR A 78 18.94 -7.12 20.50
CA THR A 78 18.19 -8.33 20.14
C THR A 78 17.59 -8.94 21.40
N PHE A 79 16.29 -9.21 21.39
CA PHE A 79 15.57 -9.89 22.47
C PHE A 79 14.98 -11.19 21.94
N MET A 80 15.03 -12.24 22.76
CA MET A 80 14.34 -13.48 22.48
C MET A 80 12.93 -13.39 23.07
N LEU A 81 11.91 -13.44 22.20
CA LEU A 81 10.50 -13.41 22.61
C LEU A 81 9.81 -14.72 22.23
N PRO A 82 8.75 -15.12 22.95
CA PRO A 82 7.86 -16.19 22.50
C PRO A 82 7.44 -15.99 21.04
N ALA A 83 7.48 -17.06 20.23
CA ALA A 83 7.21 -16.97 18.80
C ALA A 83 5.83 -16.34 18.50
N LEU A 84 4.82 -16.64 19.32
CA LEU A 84 3.48 -16.04 19.24
C LEU A 84 3.49 -14.52 19.44
N VAL A 85 4.24 -14.01 20.42
CA VAL A 85 4.35 -12.57 20.68
C VAL A 85 5.09 -11.88 19.53
N ALA A 86 6.12 -12.54 18.98
CA ALA A 86 6.84 -12.06 17.81
C ALA A 86 5.95 -12.01 16.56
N ALA A 87 5.16 -13.06 16.32
CA ALA A 87 4.20 -13.14 15.23
C ALA A 87 3.11 -12.08 15.36
N TYR A 88 2.57 -11.88 16.57
CA TYR A 88 1.61 -10.82 16.88
C TYR A 88 2.19 -9.45 16.53
N ASN A 89 3.38 -9.12 17.03
CA ASN A 89 4.03 -7.85 16.75
C ASN A 89 4.31 -7.67 15.25
N LEU A 90 4.75 -8.72 14.55
CA LEU A 90 5.00 -8.66 13.12
C LEU A 90 3.71 -8.39 12.33
N ALA A 91 2.62 -9.08 12.68
CA ALA A 91 1.34 -8.98 11.98
C ALA A 91 0.60 -7.67 12.30
N MET A 92 0.58 -7.24 13.56
CA MET A 92 -0.11 -6.01 13.96
C MET A 92 0.55 -4.76 13.37
N ASN A 93 1.88 -4.75 13.27
CA ASN A 93 2.59 -3.65 12.63
C ASN A 93 2.42 -3.62 11.10
N ALA A 94 1.84 -4.65 10.48
CA ALA A 94 1.72 -4.72 9.02
C ALA A 94 0.85 -3.59 8.46
N VAL A 95 -0.27 -3.27 9.13
CA VAL A 95 -1.17 -2.19 8.69
C VAL A 95 -0.48 -0.83 8.83
N ASP A 96 0.18 -0.59 9.96
CA ASP A 96 0.94 0.65 10.21
C ASP A 96 2.09 0.81 9.21
N HIS A 97 2.76 -0.28 8.84
CA HIS A 97 3.80 -0.24 7.81
C HIS A 97 3.23 0.13 6.43
N VAL A 98 2.04 -0.34 6.08
CA VAL A 98 1.36 0.05 4.84
C VAL A 98 0.99 1.53 4.90
N ASP A 99 0.41 2.00 6.01
CA ASP A 99 0.04 3.41 6.20
C ASP A 99 1.27 4.34 6.15
N GLN A 100 2.38 3.96 6.79
CA GLN A 100 3.63 4.70 6.76
C GLN A 100 4.23 4.77 5.33
N ARG A 101 4.20 3.66 4.59
CA ARG A 101 4.67 3.64 3.19
C ARG A 101 3.79 4.47 2.29
N GLN A 102 2.48 4.45 2.54
CA GLN A 102 1.53 5.26 1.80
C GLN A 102 1.77 6.74 2.09
N SER A 103 1.85 7.14 3.36
CA SER A 103 2.02 8.54 3.77
C SER A 103 3.30 9.19 3.23
N THR A 104 4.39 8.44 3.13
CA THR A 104 5.66 8.91 2.57
C THR A 104 5.67 9.06 1.04
N ASN A 105 4.73 8.43 0.33
CA ASN A 105 4.67 8.43 -1.14
C ASN A 105 3.25 8.74 -1.66
N LEU A 106 2.52 9.64 -0.99
CA LEU A 106 1.14 9.98 -1.33
C LEU A 106 1.05 10.65 -2.71
N THR A 107 0.08 10.19 -3.52
CA THR A 107 -0.40 10.91 -4.72
C THR A 107 -1.49 11.93 -4.35
N ARG A 108 -1.85 12.01 -3.05
CA ARG A 108 -2.93 12.85 -2.51
C ARG A 108 -2.66 14.34 -2.73
N ARG A 109 -3.67 15.03 -3.28
CA ARG A 109 -3.75 16.49 -3.34
C ARG A 109 -4.70 17.02 -2.26
N LYS A 110 -4.65 18.33 -1.98
CA LYS A 110 -5.61 18.99 -1.09
C LYS A 110 -6.97 19.07 -1.80
N GLU A 111 -7.81 18.09 -1.53
CA GLU A 111 -9.14 17.94 -2.16
C GLU A 111 -10.25 18.24 -1.15
N ILE A 112 -11.30 18.95 -1.59
CA ILE A 112 -12.50 19.22 -0.75
C ILE A 112 -13.44 18.00 -0.75
N ARG A 113 -13.44 17.22 -1.84
CA ARG A 113 -14.36 16.10 -2.03
C ARG A 113 -13.76 14.82 -1.46
N LEU A 114 -14.46 14.18 -0.54
CA LEU A 114 -14.07 12.90 0.05
C LEU A 114 -13.84 11.81 -1.01
N THR A 115 -14.69 11.77 -2.04
CA THR A 115 -14.58 10.79 -3.13
C THR A 115 -13.23 10.85 -3.84
N MET A 116 -12.69 12.05 -4.08
CA MET A 116 -11.36 12.20 -4.70
C MET A 116 -10.24 11.75 -3.76
N SER A 117 -10.39 12.01 -2.45
CA SER A 117 -9.43 11.52 -1.44
C SER A 117 -9.43 9.99 -1.36
N MET A 118 -10.62 9.36 -1.37
CA MET A 118 -10.75 7.89 -1.37
C MET A 118 -10.19 7.28 -2.66
N LEU A 119 -10.44 7.90 -3.81
CA LEU A 119 -9.89 7.45 -5.09
C LEU A 119 -8.35 7.52 -5.09
N ALA A 120 -7.77 8.64 -4.66
CA ALA A 120 -6.32 8.80 -4.58
C ALA A 120 -5.70 7.77 -3.62
N TRP A 121 -6.35 7.52 -2.48
CA TRP A 121 -5.94 6.50 -1.52
C TRP A 121 -5.95 5.09 -2.14
N ALA A 122 -7.03 4.72 -2.83
CA ALA A 122 -7.15 3.43 -3.49
C ALA A 122 -6.11 3.24 -4.60
N LEU A 123 -5.85 4.29 -5.41
CA LEU A 123 -4.81 4.26 -6.44
C LEU A 123 -3.42 4.07 -5.84
N ASP A 124 -3.11 4.75 -4.73
CA ASP A 124 -1.84 4.57 -4.03
C ASP A 124 -1.67 3.15 -3.50
N LEU A 125 -2.74 2.56 -2.95
CA LEU A 125 -2.72 1.17 -2.46
C LEU A 125 -2.51 0.17 -3.61
N CYS A 126 -3.22 0.36 -4.74
CA CYS A 126 -3.03 -0.46 -5.94
C CYS A 126 -1.59 -0.38 -6.46
N ALA A 127 -1.01 0.83 -6.51
CA ALA A 127 0.37 1.01 -6.95
C ALA A 127 1.38 0.34 -6.02
N LEU A 128 1.17 0.39 -4.70
CA LEU A 128 2.02 -0.30 -3.72
C LEU A 128 1.90 -1.83 -3.83
N ASN A 129 0.68 -2.36 -4.00
CA ASN A 129 0.47 -3.79 -4.19
C ASN A 129 1.12 -4.29 -5.49
N ALA A 130 0.99 -3.54 -6.60
CA ALA A 130 1.64 -3.86 -7.85
C ALA A 130 3.18 -3.81 -7.74
N PHE A 131 3.72 -2.85 -6.98
CA PHE A 131 5.16 -2.76 -6.70
C PHE A 131 5.66 -4.00 -5.95
N GLU A 132 5.01 -4.41 -4.86
CA GLU A 132 5.41 -5.60 -4.10
C GLU A 132 5.27 -6.88 -4.92
N LEU A 133 4.21 -6.99 -5.74
CA LEU A 133 4.06 -8.11 -6.67
C LEU A 133 5.20 -8.14 -7.70
N SER A 134 5.54 -6.99 -8.28
CA SER A 134 6.65 -6.89 -9.25
C SER A 134 7.99 -7.30 -8.65
N ARG A 135 8.24 -7.00 -7.37
CA ARG A 135 9.44 -7.43 -6.65
C ARG A 135 9.47 -8.94 -6.41
N LYS A 136 8.32 -9.56 -6.13
CA LYS A 136 8.22 -11.00 -5.90
C LYS A 136 8.41 -11.83 -7.18
N VAL A 137 7.99 -11.29 -8.33
CA VAL A 137 8.09 -11.97 -9.63
C VAL A 137 9.46 -11.74 -10.29
N GLN A 138 10.16 -10.66 -9.93
CA GLN A 138 11.48 -10.36 -10.51
C GLN A 138 12.51 -11.46 -10.19
N PRO A 139 13.32 -11.88 -11.18
CA PRO A 139 14.36 -12.87 -10.96
C PRO A 139 15.43 -12.35 -9.97
N VAL A 140 16.03 -13.29 -9.24
CA VAL A 140 17.10 -13.01 -8.28
C VAL A 140 18.27 -12.35 -9.02
N GLY A 141 18.68 -11.16 -8.58
CA GLY A 141 19.77 -10.38 -9.22
C GLY A 141 19.30 -9.12 -9.97
N THR A 142 18.00 -8.90 -10.10
CA THR A 142 17.48 -7.64 -10.67
C THR A 142 17.67 -6.48 -9.70
N ALA A 143 18.17 -5.33 -10.17
CA ALA A 143 18.36 -4.15 -9.34
C ALA A 143 17.02 -3.68 -8.74
N SER A 144 17.00 -3.45 -7.42
CA SER A 144 15.79 -3.01 -6.74
C SER A 144 15.38 -1.60 -7.19
N VAL A 145 14.22 -1.47 -7.80
CA VAL A 145 13.63 -0.19 -8.16
C VAL A 145 12.98 0.43 -6.92
N SER A 146 13.12 1.75 -6.73
CA SER A 146 12.42 2.45 -5.64
C SER A 146 10.93 2.58 -5.93
N VAL A 147 10.09 2.71 -4.89
CA VAL A 147 8.64 2.91 -5.04
C VAL A 147 8.33 4.12 -5.94
N ARG A 148 9.08 5.21 -5.78
CA ARG A 148 8.92 6.43 -6.57
C ARG A 148 9.18 6.19 -8.05
N GLU A 149 10.26 5.48 -8.37
CA GLU A 149 10.62 5.17 -9.75
C GLU A 149 9.62 4.19 -10.38
N PHE A 150 9.12 3.22 -9.62
CA PHE A 150 8.03 2.35 -10.06
C PHE A 150 6.77 3.15 -10.41
N LYS A 151 6.34 4.07 -9.52
CA LYS A 151 5.17 4.94 -9.78
C LYS A 151 5.37 5.82 -11.02
N ARG A 152 6.58 6.35 -11.24
CA ARG A 152 6.91 7.13 -12.45
C ARG A 152 6.72 6.29 -13.71
N ARG A 153 7.31 5.10 -13.76
CA ARG A 153 7.18 4.17 -14.90
C ARG A 153 5.73 3.76 -15.15
N LEU A 154 4.96 3.52 -14.08
CA LEU A 154 3.54 3.21 -14.18
C LEU A 154 2.76 4.38 -14.82
N ALA A 155 3.00 5.61 -14.36
CA ALA A 155 2.36 6.80 -14.91
C ALA A 155 2.72 7.00 -16.40
N GLU A 156 3.98 6.77 -16.78
CA GLU A 156 4.43 6.84 -18.17
C GLU A 156 3.78 5.78 -19.04
N ALA A 157 3.73 4.52 -18.57
CA ALA A 157 3.08 3.44 -19.28
C ALA A 157 1.59 3.74 -19.54
N LEU A 158 0.88 4.22 -18.52
CA LEU A 158 -0.55 4.56 -18.61
C LEU A 158 -0.83 5.79 -19.50
N THR A 159 0.09 6.75 -19.57
CA THR A 159 -0.12 7.99 -20.34
C THR A 159 0.45 7.95 -21.75
N SER A 160 1.38 7.04 -22.03
CA SER A 160 2.07 6.93 -23.32
C SER A 160 1.11 6.83 -24.54
N PRO A 161 0.02 6.05 -24.53
CA PRO A 161 -0.83 5.93 -25.71
C PRO A 161 -1.58 7.23 -26.02
N THR A 162 -2.10 7.88 -24.96
CA THR A 162 -2.80 9.15 -25.08
C THR A 162 -1.87 10.28 -25.51
N LEU A 163 -0.62 10.28 -25.04
CA LEU A 163 0.39 11.24 -25.46
C LEU A 163 0.75 11.07 -26.93
N GLN A 164 0.95 9.84 -27.40
CA GLN A 164 1.21 9.54 -28.80
C GLN A 164 0.03 9.97 -29.69
N GLN A 165 -1.20 9.69 -29.28
CA GLN A 165 -2.39 10.10 -30.02
C GLN A 165 -2.53 11.62 -30.11
N ARG A 166 -2.25 12.36 -29.01
CA ARG A 166 -2.23 13.83 -29.02
C ARG A 166 -1.12 14.40 -29.88
N GLN A 167 0.06 13.78 -29.91
CA GLN A 167 1.16 14.21 -30.78
C GLN A 167 0.80 14.00 -32.26
N HIS A 168 0.17 12.88 -32.60
CA HIS A 168 -0.36 12.64 -33.94
C HIS A 168 -1.44 13.64 -34.33
N SER A 169 -2.43 13.90 -33.48
CA SER A 169 -3.50 14.86 -33.79
C SER A 169 -2.97 16.29 -33.94
N ASN A 170 -2.05 16.72 -33.07
CA ASN A 170 -1.39 18.02 -33.20
C ASN A 170 -0.50 18.10 -34.45
N GLY A 171 0.17 17.01 -34.83
CA GLY A 171 0.94 16.92 -36.07
C GLY A 171 0.06 17.04 -37.31
N VAL A 172 -1.10 16.38 -37.31
CA VAL A 172 -2.10 16.46 -38.40
C VAL A 172 -2.71 17.88 -38.48
N SER A 173 -3.08 18.49 -37.34
CA SER A 173 -3.58 19.87 -37.34
C SER A 173 -2.53 20.88 -37.80
N LYS A 174 -1.26 20.73 -37.39
CA LYS A 174 -0.17 21.58 -37.89
C LYS A 174 0.05 21.39 -39.39
N ARG A 175 0.05 20.15 -39.91
CA ARG A 175 0.16 19.87 -41.35
C ARG A 175 -1.01 20.45 -42.14
N LYS A 176 -2.25 20.31 -41.66
CA LYS A 176 -3.44 20.93 -42.30
C LYS A 176 -3.34 22.45 -42.33
N ARG A 177 -2.87 23.08 -41.24
CA ARG A 177 -2.66 24.54 -41.19
C ARG A 177 -1.59 25.01 -42.17
N VAL A 178 -0.47 24.28 -42.27
CA VAL A 178 0.60 24.57 -43.24
C VAL A 178 0.12 24.37 -44.66
N GLN A 179 -0.60 23.28 -44.97
CA GLN A 179 -1.17 23.05 -46.29
C GLN A 179 -2.21 24.10 -46.68
N SER A 180 -3.05 24.56 -45.74
CA SER A 180 -3.98 25.67 -45.96
C SER A 180 -3.25 26.98 -46.25
N LEU A 181 -2.19 27.30 -45.50
CA LEU A 181 -1.35 28.46 -45.76
C LEU A 181 -0.63 28.36 -47.12
N VAL A 182 -0.06 27.20 -47.45
CA VAL A 182 0.62 26.98 -48.73
C VAL A 182 -0.36 27.05 -49.90
N SER A 183 -1.59 26.52 -49.75
CA SER A 183 -2.65 26.66 -50.75
C SER A 183 -3.13 28.12 -50.89
N ALA A 184 -3.16 28.89 -49.80
CA ALA A 184 -3.46 30.31 -49.85
C ALA A 184 -2.32 31.11 -50.51
N VAL A 185 -1.06 30.70 -50.29
CA VAL A 185 0.15 31.32 -50.86
C VAL A 185 0.35 30.97 -52.34
N GLY A 186 0.02 29.74 -52.75
CA GLY A 186 0.16 29.28 -54.13
C GLY A 186 -0.77 29.96 -55.13
N ASN A 187 -1.74 30.74 -54.66
CA ASN A 187 -2.69 31.50 -55.48
C ASN A 187 -2.38 33.01 -55.54
N ILE A 188 -1.14 33.39 -55.26
CA ILE A 188 -0.72 34.78 -55.12
C ILE A 188 0.10 35.21 -56.34
N GLY A 189 -0.52 35.99 -57.23
CA GLY A 189 0.15 36.72 -58.32
C GLY A 189 0.64 38.12 -57.94
N SER A 190 0.51 38.54 -56.67
CA SER A 190 0.89 39.88 -56.20
C SER A 190 1.73 39.77 -54.93
N GLY A 191 2.91 40.40 -54.89
CA GLY A 191 3.97 40.19 -53.89
C GLY A 191 3.69 40.64 -52.45
N HIS A 192 2.45 40.59 -51.97
CA HIS A 192 2.10 40.91 -50.59
C HIS A 192 0.82 40.20 -50.14
N ILE A 193 0.79 39.79 -48.87
CA ILE A 193 -0.35 39.20 -48.18
C ILE A 193 -0.72 40.11 -47.01
N LEU A 194 -2.00 40.47 -46.92
CA LEU A 194 -2.57 41.10 -45.73
C LEU A 194 -3.49 40.08 -45.04
N THR A 195 -3.15 39.70 -43.81
CA THR A 195 -4.01 38.90 -42.93
C THR A 195 -4.76 39.81 -41.95
N PRO A 196 -6.04 39.53 -41.66
CA PRO A 196 -6.80 40.30 -40.69
C PRO A 196 -6.25 40.10 -39.27
N ASN A 197 -6.25 41.17 -38.48
CA ASN A 197 -6.00 41.09 -37.04
C ASN A 197 -7.27 40.53 -36.38
N SER A 198 -7.30 39.22 -36.11
CA SER A 198 -8.46 38.57 -35.53
C SER A 198 -8.68 39.05 -34.09
N THR A 199 -9.79 39.75 -33.84
CA THR A 199 -10.29 40.05 -32.49
C THR A 199 -11.60 39.32 -32.16
N THR A 200 -11.99 38.30 -32.92
CA THR A 200 -13.23 37.55 -32.67
C THR A 200 -12.97 36.08 -32.35
N ASN A 201 -13.26 35.73 -31.09
CA ASN A 201 -13.62 34.37 -30.67
C ASN A 201 -15.03 34.07 -31.20
N SER A 202 -15.21 32.98 -31.95
CA SER A 202 -16.49 32.28 -32.16
C SER A 202 -16.20 30.84 -32.55
#